data_AF-A0AAW0LN91-F1
#
_entry.id   AF-A0AAW0LN91-F1
#
_cell.length_a   1.000
_cell.length_b   1.000
_cell.length_c   1.000
_cell.angle_alpha   90.00
_cell.angle_beta   90.00
_cell.angle_gamma   90.00
#
_symmetry.space_group_name_H-M   'P 1'
#
loop_
_entity.id
_entity.type
_entity.pdbx_description
1 polymer ?
#
loop_
_entity_poly.entity_id
_entity_poly.type
_entity_poly.pdbx_seq_one_letter_code
_entity_poly.pdbx_strand_id
1 'polypeptide(L)'
;MNQEADTKCLVVYVLVNQQLTNTIDRYDVTGDVCLSPVKSQMDMLYEPLLSKFQTSLPLHSKPKALNRQEADKKELVCGEGITEKYLNRKDVQKALHAQLVGIKEWGLCRNSDFLQYDEKNREISIIGVIVSLVKSGIRVFIYRGDQDAAIPFIGSRTLVNQLAKEMRLKTTVPYRAWFEGKQVGGWTQVYGKTQLSFASIRGASHTAPSTQPARSFSLFKAFLAGKPLPNA
;
A
#
# COMPACT_ATOMS: atom_id res chain seq x y z
N MET A 1 8.03 14.82 21.78
CA MET A 1 6.76 14.45 22.43
C MET A 1 6.62 12.95 22.27
N ASN A 2 6.61 12.20 23.37
CA ASN A 2 6.35 10.76 23.36
C ASN A 2 4.88 10.55 23.00
N GLN A 3 4.60 10.16 21.76
CA GLN A 3 3.28 9.64 21.42
C GLN A 3 3.31 8.15 21.72
N GLU A 4 2.74 7.80 22.87
CA GLU A 4 2.36 6.43 23.17
C GLU A 4 1.28 6.03 22.16
N ALA A 5 1.44 4.89 21.49
CA ALA A 5 0.43 4.40 20.56
C ALA A 5 -0.90 4.25 21.31
N ASP A 6 -1.96 4.90 20.81
CA ASP A 6 -3.29 4.86 21.44
C ASP A 6 -3.73 3.41 21.65
N THR A 7 -4.00 3.04 22.90
CA THR A 7 -4.46 1.70 23.31
C THR A 7 -5.64 1.21 22.44
N LYS A 8 -6.48 2.13 21.95
CA LYS A 8 -7.58 1.79 21.04
C LYS A 8 -7.10 1.33 19.67
N CYS A 9 -6.05 1.96 19.12
CA CYS A 9 -5.44 1.52 17.86
C CYS A 9 -4.85 0.13 17.99
N LEU A 10 -4.23 -0.19 19.13
CA LEU A 10 -3.69 -1.53 19.40
C LEU A 10 -4.80 -2.59 19.42
N VAL A 11 -5.93 -2.32 20.09
CA VAL A 11 -7.07 -3.24 20.12
C VAL A 11 -7.62 -3.51 18.73
N VAL A 12 -7.83 -2.45 17.93
CA VAL A 12 -8.29 -2.59 16.54
C VAL A 12 -7.29 -3.37 15.71
N TYR A 13 -5.99 -3.11 15.87
CA TYR A 13 -4.93 -3.81 15.17
C TYR A 13 -4.92 -5.31 15.49
N VAL A 14 -5.06 -5.70 16.75
CA VAL A 14 -5.15 -7.10 17.17
C VAL A 14 -6.36 -7.78 16.53
N LEU A 15 -7.52 -7.14 16.55
CA LEU A 15 -8.75 -7.68 15.94
C LEU A 15 -8.59 -7.85 14.42
N VAL A 16 -8.00 -6.87 13.73
CA VAL A 16 -7.73 -6.95 12.29
C VAL A 16 -6.78 -8.10 11.97
N ASN A 17 -5.73 -8.29 12.78
CA ASN A 17 -4.79 -9.40 12.59
C ASN A 17 -5.42 -10.78 12.82
N GLN A 18 -6.41 -10.89 13.71
CA GLN A 18 -7.17 -12.13 13.91
C GLN A 18 -8.07 -12.46 12.72
N GLN A 19 -8.61 -11.45 12.05
CA GLN A 19 -9.49 -11.64 10.88
C GLN A 19 -8.69 -11.82 9.58
N LEU A 20 -7.58 -11.10 9.41
CA LEU A 20 -6.69 -11.20 8.26
C LEU A 20 -5.58 -12.21 8.53
N THR A 21 -5.97 -13.49 8.50
CA THR A 21 -5.07 -14.64 8.67
C THR A 21 -4.07 -14.74 7.51
N ASN A 22 -3.09 -15.63 7.64
CA ASN A 22 -2.09 -15.91 6.59
C ASN A 22 -2.67 -16.45 5.27
N THR A 23 -3.93 -16.92 5.29
CA THR A 23 -4.68 -17.38 4.11
C THR A 23 -5.31 -16.25 3.31
N ILE A 24 -5.16 -14.99 3.75
CA ILE A 24 -5.58 -13.80 3.03
C ILE A 24 -4.32 -12.99 2.71
N ASP A 25 -4.22 -12.49 1.47
CA ASP A 25 -3.25 -11.45 1.15
C ASP A 25 -3.80 -10.11 1.62
N ARG A 26 -3.10 -9.45 2.55
CA ARG A 26 -3.52 -8.16 3.10
C ARG A 26 -3.35 -7.03 2.07
N TYR A 27 -2.53 -7.23 1.07
CA TYR A 27 -2.30 -6.27 0.00
C TYR A 27 -3.30 -6.44 -1.16
N ASP A 28 -3.96 -7.59 -1.26
CA ASP A 28 -5.05 -7.87 -2.18
C ASP A 28 -6.00 -8.93 -1.61
N VAL A 29 -7.04 -8.51 -0.89
CA VAL A 29 -7.93 -9.44 -0.17
C VAL A 29 -8.76 -10.36 -1.07
N THR A 30 -8.80 -10.07 -2.37
CA THR A 30 -9.48 -10.89 -3.38
C THR A 30 -8.51 -11.68 -4.26
N GLY A 31 -7.20 -11.43 -4.12
CA GLY A 31 -6.15 -12.07 -4.90
C GLY A 31 -5.74 -13.43 -4.35
N ASP A 32 -5.00 -14.17 -5.17
CA ASP A 32 -4.35 -15.40 -4.72
C ASP A 32 -3.28 -15.09 -3.67
N VAL A 33 -3.13 -15.98 -2.69
CA VAL A 33 -2.12 -15.80 -1.64
C VAL A 33 -0.73 -16.06 -2.20
N CYS A 34 0.01 -14.99 -2.42
CA CYS A 34 1.44 -15.04 -2.65
C CYS A 34 2.18 -15.05 -1.31
N LEU A 35 2.66 -16.24 -0.92
CA LEU A 35 3.58 -16.39 0.22
C LEU A 35 4.97 -15.91 -0.22
N SER A 36 5.15 -14.60 -0.33
CA SER A 36 6.44 -13.99 -0.62
C SER A 36 7.42 -14.14 0.56
N PRO A 37 8.74 -14.26 0.34
CA PRO A 37 9.76 -13.98 1.36
C PRO A 37 9.63 -12.58 1.95
N VAL A 38 9.05 -11.62 1.21
CA VAL A 38 8.71 -10.27 1.68
C VAL A 38 7.59 -10.30 2.72
N LYS A 39 6.63 -11.25 2.65
CA LYS A 39 5.61 -11.44 3.69
C LYS A 39 6.29 -11.77 5.02
N SER A 40 7.32 -12.63 5.02
CA SER A 40 8.15 -12.92 6.19
C SER A 40 9.00 -11.73 6.69
N GLN A 41 9.45 -10.85 5.81
CA GLN A 41 10.26 -9.68 6.20
C GLN A 41 9.40 -8.49 6.66
N MET A 42 8.21 -8.32 6.10
CA MET A 42 7.24 -7.33 6.55
C MET A 42 6.50 -7.77 7.80
N ASP A 43 6.19 -9.07 7.98
CA ASP A 43 5.73 -9.62 9.27
C ASP A 43 6.72 -9.28 10.41
N MET A 44 8.03 -9.29 10.13
CA MET A 44 9.08 -8.81 11.05
C MET A 44 9.03 -7.29 11.33
N LEU A 45 8.60 -6.47 10.37
CA LEU A 45 8.41 -5.03 10.52
C LEU A 45 7.14 -4.67 11.31
N TYR A 46 6.29 -5.66 11.63
CA TYR A 46 5.07 -5.52 12.43
C TYR A 46 5.22 -5.97 13.89
N GLU A 47 6.25 -6.76 14.21
CA GLU A 47 6.60 -7.19 15.57
C GLU A 47 6.90 -6.06 16.60
N PRO A 48 7.40 -4.86 16.22
CA PRO A 48 7.67 -3.81 17.21
C PRO A 48 6.42 -3.28 17.94
N LEU A 49 5.22 -3.47 17.37
CA LEU A 49 3.97 -3.13 18.05
C LEU A 49 3.60 -4.15 19.15
N LEU A 50 4.10 -5.38 19.06
CA LEU A 50 3.90 -6.44 20.06
C LEU A 50 4.99 -6.41 21.14
N SER A 51 6.22 -6.06 20.78
CA SER A 51 7.37 -6.05 21.71
C SER A 51 7.29 -5.02 22.84
N LYS A 52 6.40 -4.03 22.76
CA LYS A 52 6.23 -3.01 23.82
C LYS A 52 5.25 -3.39 24.93
N PHE A 53 4.57 -4.53 24.82
CA PHE A 53 3.66 -5.02 25.86
C PHE A 53 4.05 -6.44 26.26
N GLN A 54 4.72 -6.58 27.41
CA GLN A 54 4.75 -7.84 28.16
C GLN A 54 3.31 -8.18 28.58
N THR A 55 2.54 -8.77 27.67
CA THR A 55 1.27 -9.39 28.01
C THR A 55 1.48 -10.89 28.06
N SER A 56 1.34 -11.42 29.27
CA SER A 56 1.37 -12.82 29.61
C SER A 56 0.14 -13.53 29.02
N LEU A 57 0.17 -13.83 27.72
CA LEU A 57 -0.78 -14.72 27.06
C LEU A 57 0.00 -15.72 26.20
N PRO A 58 -0.17 -17.04 26.39
CA PRO A 58 0.66 -18.03 25.73
C PRO A 58 0.30 -18.14 24.25
N LEU A 59 1.21 -17.71 23.37
CA LEU A 59 1.08 -17.95 21.93
C LEU A 59 1.44 -19.41 21.62
N HIS A 60 0.42 -20.23 21.36
CA HIS A 60 0.60 -21.64 21.03
C HIS A 60 1.07 -21.87 19.58
N SER A 61 2.09 -22.73 19.49
CA SER A 61 2.55 -23.57 18.38
C SER A 61 2.96 -22.93 17.04
N LYS A 62 4.25 -23.08 16.74
CA LYS A 62 4.84 -22.97 15.39
C LYS A 62 4.06 -23.87 14.41
N PRO A 63 3.64 -23.38 13.23
CA PRO A 63 3.12 -24.25 12.20
C PRO A 63 4.23 -25.15 11.68
N LYS A 64 3.94 -26.47 11.63
CA LYS A 64 4.80 -27.50 11.02
C LYS A 64 5.12 -27.12 9.58
N ALA A 65 6.38 -27.31 9.19
CA ALA A 65 6.85 -27.15 7.82
C ALA A 65 5.98 -28.00 6.87
N LEU A 66 5.32 -27.34 5.91
CA LEU A 66 4.57 -28.02 4.86
C LEU A 66 5.58 -28.59 3.85
N ASN A 67 5.44 -29.89 3.54
CA ASN A 67 6.37 -30.65 2.70
C ASN A 67 6.61 -30.01 1.32
N ARG A 68 7.89 -29.98 0.94
CA ARG A 68 8.48 -29.26 -0.20
C ARG A 68 8.29 -29.93 -1.57
N GLN A 69 7.35 -30.86 -1.73
CA GLN A 69 7.32 -31.77 -2.89
C GLN A 69 6.19 -31.56 -3.91
N GLU A 70 5.34 -30.55 -3.77
CA GLU A 70 4.33 -30.18 -4.80
C GLU A 70 4.62 -28.82 -5.47
N ALA A 71 5.90 -28.42 -5.50
CA ALA A 71 6.33 -27.10 -5.97
C ALA A 71 6.41 -26.93 -7.50
N ASP A 72 6.19 -27.98 -8.29
CA ASP A 72 6.63 -28.01 -9.70
C ASP A 72 5.61 -27.46 -10.72
N LYS A 73 4.47 -26.91 -10.28
CA LYS A 73 3.45 -26.30 -11.19
C LYS A 73 2.87 -24.96 -10.74
N LYS A 74 3.36 -24.36 -9.66
CA LYS A 74 2.73 -23.18 -9.01
C LYS A 74 3.51 -21.87 -9.15
N GLU A 75 4.52 -21.82 -10.01
CA GLU A 75 5.53 -20.74 -10.04
C GLU A 75 5.06 -19.45 -10.75
N LEU A 76 3.87 -19.45 -11.39
CA LEU A 76 3.41 -18.33 -12.23
C LEU A 76 2.42 -17.37 -11.54
N VAL A 77 1.92 -17.71 -10.34
CA VAL A 77 0.88 -16.92 -9.65
C VAL A 77 1.45 -15.64 -9.02
N CYS A 78 2.76 -15.61 -8.71
CA CYS A 78 3.39 -14.51 -7.97
C CYS A 78 4.55 -13.91 -8.79
N GLY A 79 4.35 -12.70 -9.32
CA GLY A 79 5.30 -12.04 -10.24
C GLY A 79 6.65 -11.63 -9.62
N GLU A 80 6.77 -11.63 -8.30
CA GLU A 80 7.99 -11.22 -7.59
C GLU A 80 9.17 -12.14 -7.91
N GLY A 81 8.99 -13.46 -7.85
CA GLY A 81 10.06 -14.42 -8.15
C GLY A 81 10.56 -14.33 -9.61
N ILE A 82 9.65 -14.00 -10.54
CA ILE A 82 10.00 -13.75 -11.94
C ILE A 82 10.88 -12.48 -12.05
N THR A 83 10.52 -11.42 -11.35
CA THR A 83 11.25 -10.15 -11.35
C THR A 83 12.65 -10.30 -10.76
N GLU A 84 12.78 -10.95 -9.61
CA GLU A 84 14.07 -11.22 -8.97
C GLU A 84 14.97 -12.09 -9.86
N LYS A 85 14.41 -13.14 -10.46
CA LYS A 85 15.16 -14.00 -11.40
C LYS A 85 15.64 -13.21 -12.62
N TYR A 86 14.81 -12.33 -13.17
CA TYR A 86 15.19 -11.51 -14.33
C TYR A 86 16.29 -10.50 -14.00
N LEU A 87 16.15 -9.75 -12.91
CA LEU A 87 17.08 -8.69 -12.51
C LEU A 87 18.42 -9.22 -11.95
N ASN A 88 18.47 -10.49 -11.55
CA ASN A 88 19.73 -11.16 -11.19
C ASN A 88 20.51 -11.74 -12.37
N ARG A 89 19.96 -11.71 -13.59
CA ARG A 89 20.72 -12.12 -14.78
C ARG A 89 21.86 -11.14 -15.08
N LYS A 90 23.04 -11.68 -15.39
CA LYS A 90 24.25 -10.87 -15.66
C LYS A 90 24.14 -10.04 -16.93
N ASP A 91 23.49 -10.56 -17.97
CA ASP A 91 23.25 -9.83 -19.21
C ASP A 91 22.27 -8.66 -19.00
N VAL A 92 21.22 -8.86 -18.20
CA VAL A 92 20.29 -7.80 -17.81
C VAL A 92 21.00 -6.73 -16.97
N GLN A 93 21.79 -7.11 -15.97
CA GLN A 93 22.59 -6.18 -15.17
C GLN A 93 23.54 -5.36 -16.04
N LYS A 94 24.24 -6.02 -16.98
CA LYS A 94 25.12 -5.36 -17.94
C LYS A 94 24.34 -4.38 -18.83
N ALA A 95 23.18 -4.77 -19.35
CA ALA A 95 22.37 -3.92 -20.22
C ALA A 95 21.78 -2.70 -19.49
N LEU A 96 21.46 -2.84 -18.20
CA LEU A 96 21.00 -1.73 -17.34
C LEU A 96 22.16 -0.89 -16.77
N HIS A 97 23.41 -1.24 -17.08
CA HIS A 97 24.61 -0.67 -16.45
C HIS A 97 24.56 -0.74 -14.92
N ALA A 98 23.95 -1.79 -14.37
CA ALA A 98 23.80 -1.99 -12.93
C ALA A 98 24.95 -2.86 -12.39
N GLN A 99 25.62 -2.39 -11.34
CA GLN A 99 26.63 -3.13 -10.61
C GLN A 99 26.18 -3.34 -9.16
N LEU A 100 26.18 -4.60 -8.72
CA LEU A 100 25.92 -4.94 -7.33
C LEU A 100 27.17 -4.63 -6.50
N VAL A 101 27.07 -3.68 -5.57
CA VAL A 101 28.15 -3.27 -4.67
C VAL A 101 27.76 -3.61 -3.24
N GLY A 102 28.62 -4.35 -2.54
CA GLY A 102 28.40 -4.77 -1.15
C GLY A 102 27.28 -5.81 -0.97
N ILE A 103 26.75 -6.36 -2.07
CA ILE A 103 25.57 -7.23 -2.07
C ILE A 103 25.74 -8.33 -3.12
N LYS A 104 25.23 -9.53 -2.81
CA LYS A 104 25.39 -10.70 -3.69
C LYS A 104 24.34 -10.78 -4.79
N GLU A 105 23.11 -10.42 -4.44
CA GLU A 105 21.93 -10.54 -5.30
C GLU A 105 21.04 -9.31 -5.15
N TRP A 106 20.34 -8.98 -6.22
CA TRP A 106 19.23 -8.03 -6.22
C TRP A 106 18.01 -8.70 -5.59
N GLY A 107 17.30 -7.98 -4.73
CA GLY A 107 16.04 -8.42 -4.13
C GLY A 107 15.03 -7.28 -4.15
N LEU A 108 13.74 -7.62 -4.10
CA LEU A 108 12.65 -6.65 -4.25
C LEU A 108 12.59 -5.66 -3.08
N CYS A 109 12.76 -6.17 -1.86
CA CYS A 109 12.87 -5.41 -0.62
C CYS A 109 14.12 -5.81 0.16
N ARG A 110 14.68 -4.88 0.93
CA ARG A 110 15.76 -5.15 1.89
C ARG A 110 15.18 -5.36 3.27
N ASN A 111 15.70 -6.35 4.00
CA ASN A 111 15.33 -6.56 5.39
C ASN A 111 16.09 -5.61 6.33
N SER A 112 15.63 -5.60 7.57
CA SER A 112 16.19 -4.80 8.68
C SER A 112 17.66 -5.10 8.97
N ASP A 113 18.19 -6.26 8.53
CA ASP A 113 19.59 -6.62 8.72
C ASP A 113 20.53 -5.72 7.92
N PHE A 114 20.05 -5.13 6.82
CA PHE A 114 20.81 -4.19 5.99
C PHE A 114 20.40 -2.73 6.17
N LEU A 115 19.14 -2.46 6.49
CA LEU A 115 18.60 -1.11 6.67
C LEU A 115 17.85 -1.02 8.00
N GLN A 116 18.49 -0.40 8.99
CA GLN A 116 17.87 -0.17 10.30
C GLN A 116 17.11 1.15 10.27
N TYR A 117 15.78 1.07 10.22
CA TYR A 117 14.90 2.22 10.37
C TYR A 117 14.60 2.47 11.85
N ASP A 118 14.52 3.75 12.24
CA ASP A 118 13.86 4.09 13.51
C ASP A 118 12.35 3.92 13.32
N GLU A 119 11.80 2.87 13.94
CA GLU A 119 10.38 2.53 13.89
C GLU A 119 9.47 3.66 14.37
N LYS A 120 9.96 4.56 15.24
CA LYS A 120 9.21 5.75 15.68
C LYS A 120 8.93 6.72 14.54
N ASN A 121 9.74 6.72 13.48
CA ASN A 121 9.52 7.59 12.33
C ASN A 121 8.22 7.27 11.59
N ARG A 122 7.67 6.06 11.73
CA ARG A 122 6.38 5.68 11.13
C ARG A 122 5.19 6.45 11.71
N GLU A 123 5.33 6.93 12.94
CA GLU A 123 4.30 7.72 13.63
C GLU A 123 4.38 9.21 13.27
N ILE A 124 5.43 9.63 12.55
CA ILE A 124 5.57 11.03 12.11
C ILE A 124 4.53 11.32 11.03
N SER A 125 3.58 12.18 11.38
CA SER A 125 2.50 12.56 10.49
C SER A 125 2.97 13.43 9.33
N ILE A 126 2.59 13.04 8.10
CA ILE A 126 2.80 13.83 6.88
C ILE A 126 1.68 14.83 6.59
N ILE A 127 0.67 14.94 7.48
CA ILE A 127 -0.50 15.81 7.28
C ILE A 127 -0.07 17.27 7.05
N GLY A 128 0.84 17.77 7.87
CA GLY A 128 1.34 19.15 7.75
C GLY A 128 2.00 19.42 6.40
N VAL A 129 2.70 18.42 5.84
CA VAL A 129 3.33 18.50 4.51
C VAL A 129 2.26 18.60 3.43
N ILE A 130 1.22 17.75 3.49
CA ILE A 130 0.11 17.78 2.52
C ILE A 130 -0.58 19.15 2.54
N VAL A 131 -0.86 19.69 3.73
CA VAL A 131 -1.47 21.02 3.89
C VAL A 131 -0.59 22.11 3.28
N SER A 132 0.72 22.07 3.53
CA SER A 132 1.67 23.03 2.96
C SER A 132 1.68 22.99 1.43
N LEU A 133 1.75 21.79 0.84
CA LEU A 133 1.71 21.61 -0.62
C LEU A 133 0.43 22.20 -1.23
N VAL A 134 -0.73 21.86 -0.66
CA VAL A 134 -2.03 22.36 -1.14
C VAL A 134 -2.12 23.89 -1.05
N LYS A 135 -1.66 24.49 0.07
CA LYS A 135 -1.64 25.95 0.27
C LYS A 135 -0.68 26.66 -0.68
N SER A 136 0.43 26.01 -1.06
CA SER A 136 1.39 26.55 -2.03
C SER A 136 0.91 26.49 -3.49
N GLY A 137 -0.28 25.90 -3.75
CA GLY A 137 -0.83 25.75 -5.09
C GLY A 137 -0.42 24.47 -5.81
N ILE A 138 0.34 23.58 -5.15
CA ILE A 138 0.69 22.25 -5.69
C ILE A 138 -0.54 21.35 -5.56
N ARG A 139 -0.96 20.75 -6.69
CA ARG A 139 -2.10 19.82 -6.73
C ARG A 139 -1.72 18.51 -6.07
N VAL A 140 -2.51 18.09 -5.08
CA VAL A 140 -2.34 16.81 -4.39
C VAL A 140 -3.49 15.88 -4.78
N PHE A 141 -3.14 14.71 -5.31
CA PHE A 141 -4.09 13.66 -5.63
C PHE A 141 -3.71 12.39 -4.87
N ILE A 142 -4.54 12.02 -3.89
CA ILE A 142 -4.39 10.80 -3.10
C ILE A 142 -5.31 9.73 -3.70
N TYR A 143 -4.78 8.54 -3.98
CA TYR A 143 -5.56 7.42 -4.45
C TYR A 143 -5.25 6.14 -3.68
N ARG A 144 -6.21 5.20 -3.66
CA ARG A 144 -6.08 3.89 -3.03
C ARG A 144 -6.80 2.81 -3.83
N GLY A 145 -6.27 1.60 -3.84
CA GLY A 145 -7.04 0.41 -4.24
C GLY A 145 -8.08 0.06 -3.16
N ASP A 146 -9.25 -0.41 -3.57
CA ASP A 146 -10.31 -0.80 -2.62
C ASP A 146 -10.19 -2.24 -2.08
N GLN A 147 -9.22 -3.02 -2.57
CA GLN A 147 -8.88 -4.36 -2.06
C GLN A 147 -7.61 -4.37 -1.19
N ASP A 148 -7.02 -3.20 -0.93
CA ASP A 148 -5.89 -3.02 -0.02
C ASP A 148 -6.38 -2.99 1.44
N ALA A 149 -6.11 -4.05 2.20
CA ALA A 149 -6.39 -4.11 3.64
C ALA A 149 -5.20 -3.66 4.49
N ALA A 150 -4.00 -3.56 3.94
CA ALA A 150 -2.82 -3.04 4.63
C ALA A 150 -2.99 -1.55 4.90
N ILE A 151 -3.50 -0.79 3.92
CA ILE A 151 -3.85 0.63 4.08
C ILE A 151 -5.24 0.92 3.48
N PRO A 152 -6.32 0.66 4.22
CA PRO A 152 -7.69 0.76 3.71
C PRO A 152 -8.04 2.15 3.17
N PHE A 153 -8.70 2.19 2.01
CA PHE A 153 -9.09 3.44 1.35
C PHE A 153 -10.00 4.34 2.21
N ILE A 154 -10.79 3.74 3.10
CA ILE A 154 -11.71 4.45 4.00
C ILE A 154 -10.96 5.42 4.90
N GLY A 155 -9.82 5.01 5.47
CA GLY A 155 -9.00 5.88 6.31
C GLY A 155 -8.45 7.07 5.54
N SER A 156 -7.89 6.81 4.34
CA SER A 156 -7.37 7.85 3.46
C SER A 156 -8.47 8.83 3.01
N ARG A 157 -9.65 8.32 2.64
CA ARG A 157 -10.81 9.15 2.26
C ARG A 157 -11.25 10.06 3.38
N THR A 158 -11.41 9.51 4.59
CA THR A 158 -11.81 10.26 5.77
C THR A 158 -10.81 11.36 6.07
N LEU A 159 -9.51 11.05 6.02
CA LEU A 159 -8.45 12.02 6.23
C LEU A 159 -8.50 13.15 5.19
N VAL A 160 -8.57 12.84 3.90
CA VAL A 160 -8.63 13.86 2.83
C VAL A 160 -9.86 14.76 2.99
N ASN A 161 -11.02 14.18 3.32
CA ASN A 161 -12.23 14.94 3.56
C ASN A 161 -12.10 15.89 4.75
N GLN A 162 -11.46 15.45 5.83
CA GLN A 162 -11.21 16.27 7.01
C GLN A 162 -10.24 17.43 6.69
N LEU A 163 -9.13 17.14 5.99
CA LEU A 163 -8.18 18.17 5.55
C LEU A 163 -8.83 19.21 4.66
N ALA A 164 -9.69 18.80 3.73
CA ALA A 164 -10.42 19.72 2.88
C ALA A 164 -11.31 20.67 3.70
N LYS A 165 -12.00 20.17 4.75
CA LYS A 165 -12.80 20.99 5.66
C LYS A 165 -11.95 21.97 6.47
N GLU A 166 -10.85 21.50 7.04
CA GLU A 166 -9.93 22.33 7.83
C GLU A 166 -9.33 23.47 7.00
N MET A 167 -8.99 23.19 5.74
CA MET A 167 -8.53 24.19 4.78
C MET A 167 -9.65 25.00 4.13
N ARG A 168 -10.92 24.76 4.50
CA ARG A 168 -12.12 25.41 3.94
C ARG A 168 -12.22 25.32 2.41
N LEU A 169 -11.74 24.21 1.85
CA LEU A 169 -11.85 23.94 0.42
C LEU A 169 -13.28 23.54 0.07
N LYS A 170 -13.89 24.23 -0.90
CA LYS A 170 -15.23 23.85 -1.40
C LYS A 170 -15.15 22.53 -2.13
N THR A 171 -16.12 21.64 -1.92
CA THR A 171 -16.26 20.44 -2.75
C THR A 171 -16.71 20.86 -4.15
N THR A 172 -15.89 20.62 -5.16
CA THR A 172 -16.18 20.97 -6.57
C THR A 172 -16.65 19.79 -7.38
N VAL A 173 -16.25 18.57 -7.02
CA VAL A 173 -16.86 17.34 -7.51
C VAL A 173 -17.33 16.54 -6.30
N PRO A 174 -18.64 16.33 -6.12
CA PRO A 174 -19.17 15.52 -5.03
C PRO A 174 -18.70 14.07 -5.15
N TYR A 175 -18.79 13.31 -4.06
CA TYR A 175 -18.43 11.90 -4.07
C TYR A 175 -19.29 11.15 -5.10
N ARG A 176 -18.67 10.68 -6.17
CA ARG A 176 -19.36 10.01 -7.29
C ARG A 176 -18.52 8.89 -7.87
N ALA A 177 -19.16 8.01 -8.62
CA ALA A 177 -18.45 7.06 -9.46
C ALA A 177 -17.67 7.79 -10.57
N TRP A 178 -16.53 7.23 -10.93
CA TRP A 178 -15.79 7.58 -12.16
C TRP A 178 -15.64 6.33 -13.03
N PHE A 179 -15.41 6.54 -14.33
CA PHE A 179 -15.52 5.47 -15.32
C PHE A 179 -14.23 5.30 -16.10
N GLU A 180 -13.93 4.05 -16.44
CA GLU A 180 -12.95 3.68 -17.46
C GLU A 180 -13.68 2.85 -18.52
N GLY A 181 -13.81 3.41 -19.72
CA GLY A 181 -14.72 2.89 -20.74
C GLY A 181 -16.17 2.84 -20.22
N LYS A 182 -16.82 1.68 -20.35
CA LYS A 182 -18.21 1.44 -19.93
C LYS A 182 -18.35 0.87 -18.52
N GLN A 183 -17.27 0.85 -17.73
CA GLN A 183 -17.22 0.22 -16.42
C GLN A 183 -16.85 1.23 -15.33
N VAL A 184 -17.39 1.03 -14.13
CA VAL A 184 -17.01 1.83 -12.96
C VAL A 184 -15.53 1.58 -12.66
N GLY A 185 -14.74 2.64 -12.74
CA GLY A 185 -13.32 2.65 -12.39
C GLY A 185 -13.10 2.77 -10.88
N GLY A 186 -14.04 3.37 -10.16
CA GLY A 186 -14.03 3.54 -8.71
C GLY A 186 -14.83 4.77 -8.30
N TRP A 187 -14.47 5.41 -7.19
CA TRP A 187 -15.14 6.62 -6.69
C TRP A 187 -14.16 7.77 -6.49
N THR A 188 -14.63 9.00 -6.67
CA THR A 188 -13.78 10.20 -6.59
C THR A 188 -14.50 11.35 -5.90
N GLN A 189 -13.71 12.23 -5.28
CA GLN A 189 -14.16 13.49 -4.70
C GLN A 189 -13.07 14.55 -4.89
N VAL A 190 -13.46 15.76 -5.28
CA VAL A 190 -12.52 16.84 -5.62
C VAL A 190 -12.86 18.09 -4.81
N TYR A 191 -11.82 18.75 -4.29
CA TYR A 191 -11.92 19.94 -3.46
C TYR A 191 -11.12 21.10 -4.04
N GLY A 192 -11.65 22.32 -3.87
CA GLY A 192 -11.12 23.53 -4.48
C GLY A 192 -11.12 23.45 -6.02
N LYS A 193 -10.29 24.24 -6.67
CA LYS A 193 -10.07 24.15 -8.13
C LYS A 193 -9.08 23.03 -8.47
N THR A 194 -9.36 21.80 -8.05
CA THR A 194 -8.48 20.59 -8.16
C THR A 194 -7.24 20.58 -7.27
N GLN A 195 -7.21 21.40 -6.21
CA GLN A 195 -6.06 21.51 -5.31
C GLN A 195 -5.85 20.24 -4.49
N LEU A 196 -6.94 19.60 -4.06
CA LEU A 196 -6.93 18.35 -3.31
C LEU A 196 -7.99 17.41 -3.88
N SER A 197 -7.59 16.19 -4.23
CA SER A 197 -8.49 15.18 -4.80
C SER A 197 -8.25 13.82 -4.15
N PHE A 198 -9.33 13.04 -4.04
CA PHE A 198 -9.28 11.64 -3.63
C PHE A 198 -9.91 10.74 -4.70
N ALA A 199 -9.35 9.54 -4.89
CA ALA A 199 -10.03 8.48 -5.62
C ALA A 199 -9.77 7.09 -5.02
N SER A 200 -10.80 6.25 -4.99
CA SER A 200 -10.60 4.80 -4.93
C SER A 200 -10.56 4.23 -6.35
N ILE A 201 -9.78 3.17 -6.52
CA ILE A 201 -9.73 2.36 -7.74
C ILE A 201 -10.39 1.02 -7.42
N ARG A 202 -11.48 0.73 -8.11
CA ARG A 202 -12.25 -0.49 -7.91
C ARG A 202 -11.42 -1.72 -8.29
N GLY A 203 -11.43 -2.75 -7.46
CA GLY A 203 -10.73 -4.02 -7.70
C GLY A 203 -9.21 -3.91 -7.70
N ALA A 204 -8.65 -2.82 -7.18
CA ALA A 204 -7.20 -2.62 -7.12
C ALA A 204 -6.66 -3.02 -5.75
N SER A 205 -5.50 -3.66 -5.78
CA SER A 205 -4.66 -3.99 -4.63
C SER A 205 -3.90 -2.75 -4.11
N HIS A 206 -3.03 -2.99 -3.13
CA HIS A 206 -2.03 -2.01 -2.66
C HIS A 206 -1.16 -1.49 -3.81
N THR A 207 -0.80 -2.37 -4.74
CA THR A 207 -0.09 -2.06 -5.98
C THR A 207 -1.09 -1.84 -7.13
N ALA A 208 -1.96 -0.84 -6.97
CA ALA A 208 -3.09 -0.60 -7.89
C ALA A 208 -2.73 -0.61 -9.40
N PRO A 209 -1.60 -0.04 -9.87
CA PRO A 209 -1.23 -0.13 -11.28
C PRO A 209 -0.95 -1.55 -11.79
N SER A 210 -0.51 -2.46 -10.91
CA SER A 210 -0.24 -3.85 -11.25
C SER A 210 -1.53 -4.66 -11.43
N THR A 211 -2.54 -4.41 -10.60
CA THR A 211 -3.81 -5.17 -10.60
C THR A 211 -4.91 -4.51 -11.44
N GLN A 212 -4.89 -3.19 -11.60
CA GLN A 212 -5.86 -2.42 -12.38
C GLN A 212 -5.19 -1.40 -13.33
N PRO A 213 -4.34 -1.86 -14.26
CA PRO A 213 -3.48 -0.98 -15.07
C PRO A 213 -4.25 0.06 -15.89
N ALA A 214 -5.34 -0.33 -16.56
CA ALA A 214 -6.14 0.60 -17.37
C ALA A 214 -6.75 1.73 -16.52
N ARG A 215 -7.32 1.38 -15.36
CA ARG A 215 -7.92 2.32 -14.42
C ARG A 215 -6.87 3.25 -13.82
N SER A 216 -5.73 2.70 -13.40
CA SER A 216 -4.61 3.49 -12.86
C SER A 216 -4.03 4.44 -13.91
N PHE A 217 -3.92 4.01 -15.17
CA PHE A 217 -3.45 4.87 -16.25
C PHE A 217 -4.44 6.00 -16.57
N SER A 218 -5.74 5.72 -16.54
CA SER A 218 -6.78 6.75 -16.67
C SER A 218 -6.67 7.82 -15.59
N LEU A 219 -6.48 7.37 -14.33
CA LEU A 219 -6.26 8.26 -13.20
C LEU A 219 -5.01 9.12 -13.36
N PHE A 220 -3.90 8.50 -13.76
CA PHE A 220 -2.64 9.20 -13.99
C PHE A 220 -2.77 10.27 -15.09
N LYS A 221 -3.42 9.96 -16.21
CA LYS A 221 -3.69 10.94 -17.28
C LYS A 221 -4.53 12.10 -16.79
N ALA A 222 -5.59 11.85 -16.02
CA ALA A 222 -6.44 12.90 -15.48
C ALA A 222 -5.67 13.81 -14.52
N PHE A 223 -4.82 13.23 -13.66
CA PHE A 223 -3.94 13.98 -12.78
C PHE A 223 -3.00 14.89 -13.56
N LEU A 224 -2.27 14.38 -14.55
CA LEU A 224 -1.38 15.19 -15.37
C LEU A 224 -2.12 16.31 -16.10
N ALA A 225 -3.29 16.02 -16.65
CA ALA A 225 -4.11 16.98 -17.36
C ALA A 225 -4.76 18.06 -16.47
N GLY A 226 -4.73 17.92 -15.14
CA GLY A 226 -5.41 18.85 -14.25
C GLY A 226 -6.93 18.75 -14.30
N LYS A 227 -7.46 17.58 -14.69
CA LYS A 227 -8.89 17.36 -14.88
C LYS A 227 -9.44 16.37 -13.84
N PRO A 228 -10.71 16.52 -13.42
CA PRO A 228 -11.40 15.46 -12.67
C PRO A 228 -11.42 14.15 -13.46
N LEU A 229 -11.57 13.03 -12.75
CA LEU A 229 -11.73 11.71 -13.37
C LEU A 229 -13.00 11.64 -14.23
N PRO A 230 -13.03 10.83 -15.30
CA PRO A 230 -14.16 10.74 -16.22
C PRO A 230 -15.49 10.44 -15.52
N ASN A 231 -16.57 11.02 -16.04
CA ASN A 231 -17.95 10.60 -15.77
C ASN A 231 -18.39 9.54 -16.80
N ALA A 232 -19.60 9.01 -16.63
CA ALA A 232 -20.23 8.13 -17.60
C ALA A 232 -20.57 8.88 -18.90
#